data_AF-T5AM44-F1
#
_entry.id   AF-T5AM44-F1
#
_cell.length_a   1.000
_cell.length_b   1.000
_cell.length_c   1.000
_cell.angle_alpha   90.00
_cell.angle_beta   90.00
_cell.angle_gamma   90.00
#
_symmetry.space_group_name_H-M   'P 1'
#
loop_
_entity.id
_entity.type
_entity.pdbx_description
1 polymer ?
#
loop_
_entity_poly.entity_id
_entity_poly.type
_entity_poly.pdbx_seq_one_letter_code
_entity_poly.pdbx_strand_id
1 'polypeptide(L)' 'MAGGAQVIAEGNPMGRLGRPEDIAGAIVYLASRAGSHVNGEAIAIDGGAVWARGELMRGGDSKL' A
#
# COMPACT_ATOMS: atom_id res chain seq x y z
N MET A 1 -10.97 -8.09 22.32
CA MET A 1 -11.50 -7.16 21.32
C MET A 1 -11.18 -7.73 19.95
N ALA A 2 -12.16 -8.29 19.24
CA ALA A 2 -11.91 -8.86 17.92
C ALA A 2 -11.89 -7.73 16.89
N GLY A 3 -10.71 -7.38 16.39
CA GLY A 3 -10.55 -6.45 15.28
C GLY A 3 -11.12 -7.07 14.00
N GLY A 4 -12.33 -6.69 13.63
CA GLY A 4 -12.98 -7.12 12.39
C GLY A 4 -12.53 -6.29 11.18
N ALA A 5 -12.95 -6.70 9.98
CA ALA A 5 -12.68 -6.01 8.72
C ALA A 5 -13.03 -4.50 8.77
N GLN A 6 -14.14 -4.15 9.43
CA GLN A 6 -14.57 -2.77 9.64
C GLN A 6 -13.57 -1.94 10.45
N VAL A 7 -13.04 -2.48 11.55
CA VAL A 7 -12.06 -1.76 12.39
C VAL A 7 -10.76 -1.52 11.61
N ILE A 8 -10.35 -2.49 10.80
CA ILE A 8 -9.17 -2.35 9.92
C ILE A 8 -9.42 -1.29 8.83
N ALA A 9 -10.63 -1.26 8.27
CA ALA A 9 -11.03 -0.26 7.28
C ALA A 9 -11.05 1.16 7.85
N GLU A 10 -11.59 1.36 9.04
CA GLU A 10 -11.64 2.67 9.73
C GLU A 10 -10.24 3.19 10.05
N GLY A 11 -9.30 2.30 10.39
CA GLY A 11 -7.90 2.67 10.64
C GLY A 11 -7.07 2.91 9.36
N ASN A 12 -7.62 2.64 8.17
CA ASN A 12 -6.97 2.94 6.90
C ASN A 12 -7.25 4.41 6.53
N PRO A 13 -6.26 5.21 6.10
CA PRO A 13 -6.50 6.60 5.68
C PRO A 13 -7.54 6.76 4.56
N MET A 14 -7.71 5.76 3.69
CA MET A 14 -8.79 5.76 2.69
C MET A 14 -10.16 5.33 3.25
N GLY A 15 -10.26 4.98 4.53
CA GLY A 15 -11.49 4.56 5.20
C GLY A 15 -12.08 3.24 4.68
N ARG A 16 -11.28 2.44 3.95
CA ARG A 16 -11.73 1.17 3.36
C ARG A 16 -10.60 0.15 3.28
N LEU A 17 -10.98 -1.11 3.20
CA LEU A 17 -10.06 -2.16 2.76
C LEU A 17 -9.74 -2.00 1.27
N GLY A 18 -8.55 -2.48 0.91
CA GLY A 18 -8.14 -2.62 -0.49
C GLY A 18 -9.09 -3.57 -1.24
N ARG A 19 -9.24 -3.30 -2.53
CA ARG A 19 -9.98 -4.14 -3.48
C ARG A 19 -9.00 -4.69 -4.51
N PRO A 20 -9.31 -5.81 -5.18
CA PRO A 20 -8.44 -6.37 -6.22
C PRO A 20 -8.06 -5.35 -7.31
N GLU A 21 -8.97 -4.42 -7.61
CA GLU A 21 -8.77 -3.37 -8.62
C GLU A 21 -7.68 -2.36 -8.24
N ASP A 22 -7.40 -2.16 -6.95
CA ASP A 22 -6.33 -1.26 -6.50
C ASP A 22 -4.96 -1.79 -6.94
N ILE A 23 -4.76 -3.11 -6.83
CA ILE A 23 -3.56 -3.79 -7.29
C ILE A 23 -3.54 -3.82 -8.82
N ALA A 24 -4.67 -4.16 -9.46
CA ALA A 24 -4.76 -4.20 -10.91
C ALA A 24 -4.42 -2.85 -11.56
N GLY A 25 -4.87 -1.74 -10.96
CA GLY A 25 -4.52 -0.39 -11.42
C GLY A 25 -3.02 -0.12 -11.39
N ALA A 26 -2.33 -0.52 -10.31
CA ALA A 26 -0.87 -0.42 -10.22
C ALA A 26 -0.16 -1.28 -11.28
N ILE A 27 -0.65 -2.49 -11.52
CA ILE A 27 -0.12 -3.37 -12.56
C ILE A 27 -0.29 -2.76 -13.94
N VAL A 28 -1.48 -2.21 -14.25
CA VAL A 28 -1.73 -1.54 -15.54
C VAL A 28 -0.77 -0.36 -15.72
N TYR A 29 -0.56 0.46 -14.69
CA TYR A 29 0.43 1.53 -14.73
C TYR A 29 1.83 1.00 -15.05
N LEU A 30 2.32 0.01 -14.29
CA LEU A 30 3.65 -0.57 -14.44
C LEU A 30 3.86 -1.26 -15.78
N ALA A 31 2.84 -1.96 -16.30
CA ALA A 31 2.90 -2.64 -17.59
C ALA A 31 2.76 -1.68 -18.79
N SER A 32 2.28 -0.46 -18.57
CA SER A 32 2.11 0.55 -19.62
C SER A 32 3.39 1.34 -19.87
N ARG A 33 3.35 2.20 -20.91
CA ARG A 33 4.42 3.18 -21.15
C ARG A 33 4.60 4.17 -20.00
N ALA A 34 3.59 4.39 -19.16
CA ALA A 34 3.70 5.29 -18.01
C ALA A 34 4.67 4.77 -16.94
N GLY A 35 4.88 3.45 -16.88
CA GLY A 35 5.84 2.79 -15.99
C GLY A 35 7.23 2.56 -16.60
N SER A 36 7.54 3.07 -17.80
CA SER A 36 8.73 2.65 -18.57
C SER A 36 10.08 2.93 -17.89
N HIS A 37 10.10 3.76 -16.86
CA HIS A 37 11.30 4.07 -16.08
C HIS A 37 11.13 3.78 -14.58
N VAL A 38 10.10 3.03 -14.21
CA VAL A 38 9.87 2.59 -12.83
C VAL A 38 10.37 1.15 -12.71
N ASN A 39 11.48 0.97 -12.01
CA ASN A 39 12.09 -0.34 -11.74
C ASN A 39 12.86 -0.29 -10.41
N GLY A 40 13.11 -1.46 -9.81
CA GLY A 40 13.87 -1.57 -8.57
C GLY A 40 13.16 -1.09 -7.30
N GLU A 41 11.85 -0.80 -7.38
CA GLU A 41 11.08 -0.17 -6.30
C GLU A 41 10.00 -1.11 -5.72
N ALA A 42 9.74 -0.98 -4.42
CA ALA A 42 8.64 -1.64 -3.74
C ALA A 42 7.49 -0.65 -3.49
N ILE A 43 6.53 -0.60 -4.42
CA ILE A 43 5.43 0.36 -4.36
C ILE A 43 4.34 -0.15 -3.40
N ALA A 44 4.12 0.57 -2.29
CA ALA A 44 3.04 0.27 -1.36
C ALA A 44 1.66 0.61 -1.97
N ILE A 45 0.77 -0.38 -2.04
CA ILE A 45 -0.63 -0.25 -2.47
C ILE A 45 -1.53 -0.61 -1.29
N ASP A 46 -1.60 0.26 -0.29
CA ASP A 46 -2.20 -0.05 1.01
C ASP A 46 -3.19 1.02 1.51
N GLY A 47 -3.48 2.04 0.71
CA GLY A 47 -4.32 3.17 1.11
C GLY A 47 -3.66 4.11 2.14
N GLY A 48 -2.33 4.04 2.30
CA GLY A 48 -1.58 4.86 3.25
C GLY A 48 -1.45 4.26 4.64
N ALA A 49 -1.80 3.00 4.84
CA ALA A 49 -1.80 2.35 6.15
C ALA A 49 -0.40 2.33 6.80
N VAL A 50 0.64 2.01 6.05
CA VAL A 50 2.04 1.97 6.50
C VAL A 50 2.52 3.37 6.90
N TRP A 51 2.09 4.42 6.19
CA TRP A 51 2.40 5.81 6.56
C TRP A 51 1.71 6.22 7.86
N ALA A 52 0.41 5.94 7.99
CA ALA A 52 -0.36 6.29 9.18
C ALA A 52 0.15 5.59 10.45
N ARG A 53 0.72 4.40 10.31
CA ARG A 53 1.34 3.64 11.41
C ARG A 53 2.78 4.08 11.71
N GLY A 54 3.35 4.97 10.89
CA GLY A 54 4.74 5.42 11.01
C GLY A 54 5.77 4.33 10.69
N GLU A 55 5.35 3.26 10.01
CA GLU A 55 6.19 2.09 9.72
C GLU A 55 7.25 2.42 8.65
N LEU A 56 6.93 3.30 7.69
CA LEU A 56 7.89 3.80 6.69
C LEU A 56 9.05 4.61 7.31
N MET A 57 8.79 5.40 8.36
CA MET A 57 9.83 6.19 9.04
C MET A 57 10.64 5.37 10.05
N ARG A 58 10.11 4.20 10.45
CA ARG A 58 10.80 3.23 11.32
C ARG A 58 11.69 2.26 10.53
N GLY A 59 11.65 2.30 9.20
CA GLY A 59 12.37 1.41 8.28
C GLY A 59 13.90 1.53 8.23
N GLY A 60 14.54 1.99 9.31
CA GLY A 60 16.00 1.91 9.48
C GLY A 60 16.53 0.50 9.75
N ASP A 61 15.64 -0.46 10.03
CA ASP A 61 15.99 -1.88 10.22
C ASP A 61 15.51 -2.76 9.05
N SER A 62 15.70 -2.30 7.80
CA SER A 62 15.67 -3.22 6.67
C SER A 62 16.95 -4.07 6.73
N LYS A 63 16.91 -5.19 7.46
CA LYS A 63 17.93 -6.24 7.34
C LYS A 63 17.81 -6.90 5.96
N LEU A 64 18.41 -6.24 4.98
CA LEU A 64 19.36 -6.85 4.05
C LEU A 64 20.76 -6.37 4.46
#